data_AF-A0A930RFV7-F1
#
_entry.id   AF-A0A930RFV7-F1
#
_cell.length_a   1.000
_cell.length_b   1.000
_cell.length_c   1.000
_cell.angle_alpha   90.00
_cell.angle_beta   90.00
_cell.angle_gamma   90.00
#
_symmetry.space_group_name_H-M   'P 1'
#
loop_
_entity.id
_entity.type
_entity.pdbx_description
1 polymer ?
#
loop_
_entity_poly.entity_id
_entity_poly.type
_entity_poly.pdbx_seq_one_letter_code
_entity_poly.pdbx_strand_id
1 'polypeptide(L)'
;SYLTHLRCLENVGMTSIEPIDFEGHKIIPLQFLKAVLPDPASLGPRTKGKTNIGCIFRGKKDGKDKTYYLYNVCDHEECYAEVGSQAVAYTTGVPAMIGAMMVMTGKWRRPGVFNVEEFDPDPFMDALNIWGLPWQENRAPVLVD
;
A
#
# COMPACT_ATOMS: atom_id res chain seq x y z
N SER A 1 18.20 9.53 3.63
CA SER A 1 17.58 10.71 2.99
C SER A 1 16.17 10.99 3.54
N TYR A 2 15.17 10.12 3.32
CA TYR A 2 13.78 10.35 3.80
C TYR A 2 13.66 10.63 5.30
N LEU A 3 14.19 9.75 6.16
CA LEU A 3 14.17 9.93 7.63
C LEU A 3 14.85 11.22 8.09
N THR A 4 15.91 11.64 7.39
CA THR A 4 16.62 12.88 7.67
C THR A 4 15.73 14.09 7.41
N HIS A 5 15.02 14.13 6.27
CA HIS A 5 14.11 15.22 5.94
C HIS A 5 12.95 15.31 6.94
N LEU A 6 12.36 14.18 7.31
CA LEU A 6 11.31 14.16 8.33
C LEU A 6 11.82 14.68 9.68
N ARG A 7 12.98 14.22 10.15
CA ARG A 7 13.59 14.72 11.39
C ARG A 7 13.90 16.21 11.31
N CYS A 8 14.37 16.71 10.17
CA CYS A 8 14.60 18.13 9.98
C CYS A 8 13.30 18.92 10.11
N LEU A 9 12.22 18.51 9.43
CA LEU A 9 10.91 19.15 9.47
C LEU A 9 10.29 19.11 10.88
N GLU A 10 10.44 17.98 11.57
CA GLU A 10 10.00 17.81 12.96
C GLU A 10 10.78 18.72 13.92
N ASN A 11 12.11 18.75 13.81
CA ASN A 11 12.98 19.57 14.67
C ASN A 11 12.69 21.07 14.56
N VAL A 12 12.25 21.54 13.38
CA VAL A 12 11.86 22.96 13.19
C VAL A 12 10.37 23.21 13.44
N GLY A 13 9.62 22.20 13.89
CA GLY A 13 8.20 22.32 14.25
C GLY A 13 7.22 22.35 13.07
N MET A 14 7.67 22.08 11.84
CA MET A 14 6.83 22.13 10.64
C MET A 14 5.80 21.00 10.58
N THR A 15 5.94 19.97 11.40
CA THR A 15 4.97 18.88 11.55
C THR A 15 3.94 19.15 12.66
N SER A 16 4.02 20.28 13.36
CA SER A 16 3.11 20.64 14.46
C SER A 16 1.67 20.88 13.97
N ILE A 17 0.71 20.42 14.78
CA ILE A 17 -0.72 20.72 14.63
C ILE A 17 -1.17 21.92 15.47
N GLU A 18 -0.31 22.41 16.37
CA GLU A 18 -0.62 23.55 17.23
C GLU A 18 -0.51 24.86 16.44
N PRO A 19 -1.52 25.75 16.50
CA PRO A 19 -1.48 27.02 15.83
C PRO A 19 -0.39 27.94 16.39
N ILE A 20 0.35 28.61 15.51
CA ILE A 20 1.27 29.71 15.84
C ILE A 20 0.74 31.03 15.32
N ASP A 21 1.12 32.13 15.96
CA ASP A 21 0.83 33.49 15.46
C ASP A 21 1.95 33.91 14.50
N PHE A 22 1.58 34.25 13.27
CA PHE A 22 2.49 34.81 12.28
C PHE A 22 1.81 36.03 11.65
N GLU A 23 2.34 37.22 11.95
CA GLU A 23 1.81 38.50 11.45
C GLU A 23 0.31 38.73 11.75
N GLY A 24 -0.17 38.24 12.90
CA GLY A 24 -1.59 38.36 13.29
C GLY A 24 -2.49 37.26 12.72
N HIS A 25 -1.93 36.32 11.96
CA HIS A 25 -2.64 35.14 11.44
C HIS A 25 -2.29 33.89 12.25
N LYS A 26 -3.31 33.12 12.62
CA LYS A 26 -3.11 31.78 13.20
C LYS A 26 -2.84 30.79 12.08
N ILE A 27 -1.64 30.21 12.06
CA ILE A 27 -1.22 29.22 11.07
C ILE A 27 -0.91 27.90 11.78
N ILE A 28 -1.41 26.79 11.23
CA ILE A 28 -1.00 25.45 11.66
C ILE A 28 0.17 24.99 10.76
N PRO A 29 1.39 24.79 11.30
CA PRO A 29 2.58 24.49 10.51
C PRO A 29 2.41 23.29 9.57
N LEU A 30 1.77 22.20 10.03
CA LEU A 30 1.53 21.02 9.20
C LEU A 30 0.63 21.31 7.99
N GLN A 31 -0.37 22.17 8.13
CA GLN A 31 -1.24 22.56 7.02
C GLN A 31 -0.49 23.41 6.01
N PHE A 32 0.36 24.33 6.49
CA PHE A 32 1.23 25.11 5.62
C PHE A 32 2.26 24.22 4.90
N LEU A 33 2.88 23.27 5.61
CA LEU A 33 3.78 22.28 5.02
C LEU A 33 3.10 21.51 3.89
N LYS A 34 1.86 21.04 4.10
CA LYS A 34 1.07 20.37 3.06
C LYS A 34 0.89 21.25 1.81
N ALA A 35 0.71 22.56 1.97
CA ALA A 35 0.49 23.48 0.86
C ALA A 35 1.77 23.76 0.03
N VAL A 36 2.96 23.68 0.65
CA VAL A 36 4.23 23.92 -0.04
C VAL A 36 4.86 22.65 -0.64
N LEU A 37 4.44 21.47 -0.15
CA LEU A 37 4.84 20.20 -0.74
C LEU A 37 4.21 20.02 -2.13
N PRO A 38 4.88 19.32 -3.06
CA PRO A 38 4.29 19.01 -4.36
C PRO A 38 3.01 18.19 -4.17
N ASP A 39 2.02 18.46 -5.02
CA ASP A 39 0.76 17.69 -5.02
C ASP A 39 1.08 16.20 -5.21
N PRO A 40 0.69 15.31 -4.27
CA PRO A 40 0.90 13.87 -4.39
C PRO A 40 0.42 13.29 -5.72
N ALA A 41 -0.69 13.80 -6.28
CA ALA A 41 -1.21 13.33 -7.57
C ALA A 41 -0.28 13.67 -8.75
N SER A 42 0.49 14.75 -8.64
CA SER A 42 1.45 15.19 -9.66
C SER A 42 2.75 14.38 -9.67
N LEU A 43 2.96 13.48 -8.69
CA LEU A 43 4.19 12.71 -8.56
C LEU A 43 4.21 11.47 -9.47
N GLY A 44 3.08 11.04 -10.01
CA GLY A 44 2.95 9.86 -10.88
C GLY A 44 3.99 9.81 -12.02
N PRO A 45 4.11 10.85 -12.88
CA PRO A 45 5.08 10.87 -13.98
C PRO A 45 6.56 10.87 -13.55
N ARG A 46 6.85 11.30 -12.32
CA ARG A 46 8.22 11.48 -11.81
C ARG A 46 8.71 10.28 -11.01
N THR A 47 7.78 9.49 -10.49
CA THR A 47 8.08 8.34 -9.64
C THR A 47 8.53 7.17 -10.51
N LYS A 48 9.71 6.64 -10.21
CA LYS A 48 10.29 5.48 -10.88
C LYS A 48 10.62 4.40 -9.86
N GLY A 49 10.68 3.16 -10.34
CA GLY A 49 11.01 2.00 -9.53
C GLY A 49 9.80 1.13 -9.26
N LYS A 50 9.96 0.22 -8.29
CA LYS A 50 9.00 -0.84 -8.01
C LYS A 50 8.65 -0.89 -6.54
N THR A 51 7.42 -1.26 -6.24
CA THR A 51 7.01 -1.70 -4.91
C THR A 51 7.12 -3.22 -4.84
N ASN A 52 7.48 -3.74 -3.67
CA ASN A 52 7.36 -5.16 -3.37
C ASN A 52 6.69 -5.29 -2.00
N ILE A 53 5.53 -5.94 -1.99
CA ILE A 53 4.72 -6.16 -0.78
C ILE A 53 4.41 -7.65 -0.70
N GLY A 54 4.64 -8.25 0.46
CA GLY A 54 4.36 -9.66 0.67
C GLY A 54 4.52 -10.09 2.12
N CYS A 55 4.26 -11.37 2.37
CA CYS A 55 4.25 -11.98 3.69
C CYS A 55 5.17 -13.20 3.72
N ILE A 56 6.13 -13.21 4.65
CA ILE A 56 6.94 -14.39 4.96
C ILE A 56 6.23 -15.18 6.07
N PHE A 57 5.83 -16.40 5.74
CA PHE A 57 5.17 -17.33 6.63
C PHE A 57 6.17 -18.36 7.14
N ARG A 58 6.16 -18.59 8.46
CA ARG A 58 6.89 -19.68 9.12
C ARG A 58 5.87 -20.55 9.84
N GLY A 59 5.88 -21.84 9.58
CA GLY A 59 4.92 -22.76 10.17
C GLY A 59 5.30 -24.21 9.93
N LYS A 60 4.34 -25.10 10.11
CA LYS A 60 4.51 -26.54 9.88
C LYS A 60 3.55 -27.04 8.83
N LYS A 61 4.03 -27.94 7.97
CA LYS A 61 3.21 -28.72 7.04
C LYS A 61 3.64 -30.17 7.12
N ASP A 62 2.70 -31.08 7.32
CA ASP A 62 2.97 -32.52 7.47
C ASP A 62 4.02 -32.82 8.57
N GLY A 63 3.94 -32.07 9.68
CA GLY A 63 4.85 -32.18 10.82
C GLY A 63 6.24 -31.57 10.62
N LYS A 64 6.57 -31.07 9.42
CA LYS A 64 7.89 -30.48 9.10
C LYS A 64 7.81 -28.96 9.05
N ASP A 65 8.86 -28.31 9.54
CA ASP A 65 8.99 -26.86 9.43
C ASP A 65 9.05 -26.44 7.97
N LYS A 66 8.33 -25.37 7.64
CA LYS A 66 8.31 -24.75 6.33
C LYS A 66 8.36 -23.23 6.43
N THR A 67 9.03 -22.66 5.44
CA THR A 67 9.04 -21.23 5.17
C THR A 67 8.46 -20.99 3.79
N TYR A 68 7.70 -19.91 3.65
CA TYR A 68 7.02 -19.58 2.41
C TYR A 68 6.86 -18.07 2.32
N TYR A 69 7.10 -17.49 1.15
CA TYR A 69 6.95 -16.07 0.90
C TYR A 69 6.01 -15.88 -0.30
N LEU A 70 4.93 -15.15 -0.06
CA LEU A 70 3.97 -14.74 -1.09
C LEU A 70 4.06 -13.24 -1.25
N TYR A 71 4.22 -12.76 -2.47
CA TYR A 71 4.46 -11.33 -2.72
C TYR A 71 3.98 -10.89 -4.10
N ASN A 72 3.78 -9.58 -4.24
CA ASN A 72 3.57 -8.91 -5.51
C ASN A 72 4.66 -7.87 -5.73
N VAL A 73 5.12 -7.76 -6.97
CA VAL A 73 5.99 -6.66 -7.43
C VAL A 73 5.17 -5.83 -8.41
N CYS A 74 5.14 -4.52 -8.19
CA CYS A 74 4.34 -3.59 -8.99
C CYS A 74 5.23 -2.42 -9.43
N ASP A 75 5.17 -2.06 -10.71
CA ASP A 75 6.02 -1.04 -11.31
C ASP A 75 5.29 0.31 -11.42
N HIS A 76 5.92 1.38 -10.95
CA HIS A 76 5.30 2.71 -10.94
C HIS A 76 5.00 3.25 -12.34
N GLU A 77 5.86 2.96 -13.32
CA GLU A 77 5.74 3.48 -14.68
C GLU A 77 4.63 2.73 -15.43
N GLU A 78 4.49 1.41 -15.20
CA GLU A 78 3.38 0.61 -15.74
C GLU A 78 2.02 1.04 -15.19
N CYS A 79 1.89 1.22 -13.87
CA CYS A 79 0.65 1.71 -13.25
C CYS A 79 0.24 3.10 -13.77
N TYR A 80 1.23 3.99 -13.95
CA TYR A 80 0.97 5.32 -14.44
C TYR A 80 0.52 5.29 -15.91
N ALA A 81 1.11 4.42 -16.74
CA ALA A 81 0.70 4.24 -18.12
C ALA A 81 -0.73 3.66 -18.26
N GLU A 82 -1.15 2.78 -17.35
CA GLU A 82 -2.47 2.14 -17.40
C GLU A 82 -3.59 3.07 -16.89
N VAL A 83 -3.42 3.63 -15.69
CA VAL A 83 -4.51 4.34 -14.97
C VAL A 83 -4.11 5.74 -14.47
N GLY A 84 -2.94 6.25 -14.86
CA GLY A 84 -2.49 7.59 -14.48
C GLY A 84 -2.12 7.74 -13.01
N SER A 85 -1.85 6.64 -12.31
CA SER A 85 -1.56 6.63 -10.88
C SER A 85 -0.31 5.84 -10.52
N GLN A 86 0.33 6.21 -9.41
CA GLN A 86 1.51 5.51 -8.89
C GLN A 86 1.15 4.14 -8.29
N ALA A 87 2.12 3.22 -8.26
CA ALA A 87 1.95 1.86 -7.75
C ALA A 87 1.33 1.78 -6.33
N VAL A 88 1.63 2.72 -5.42
CA VAL A 88 1.05 2.74 -4.07
C VAL A 88 -0.49 2.81 -4.08
N ALA A 89 -1.04 3.68 -4.93
CA ALA A 89 -2.49 3.82 -5.06
C ALA A 89 -3.07 2.67 -5.89
N TYR A 90 -2.33 2.19 -6.89
CA TYR A 90 -2.72 1.03 -7.70
C TYR A 90 -2.87 -0.24 -6.85
N THR A 91 -1.87 -0.57 -6.03
CA THR A 91 -1.86 -1.74 -5.13
C THR A 91 -2.94 -1.69 -4.05
N THR A 92 -3.54 -0.53 -3.80
CA THR A 92 -4.68 -0.37 -2.89
C THR A 92 -6.02 -0.40 -3.64
N GLY A 93 -6.08 0.27 -4.79
CA GLY A 93 -7.31 0.42 -5.58
C GLY A 93 -7.77 -0.88 -6.23
N VAL A 94 -6.84 -1.69 -6.77
CA VAL A 94 -7.18 -2.98 -7.38
C VAL A 94 -7.79 -3.95 -6.36
N PRO A 95 -7.20 -4.19 -5.17
CA PRO A 95 -7.84 -5.01 -4.13
C PRO A 95 -9.20 -4.49 -3.67
N ALA A 96 -9.38 -3.16 -3.58
CA ALA A 96 -10.67 -2.57 -3.23
C ALA A 96 -11.75 -2.90 -4.28
N MET A 97 -11.42 -2.78 -5.57
CA MET A 97 -12.30 -3.16 -6.67
C MET A 97 -12.62 -4.66 -6.63
N ILE A 98 -11.60 -5.52 -6.46
CA ILE A 98 -11.79 -6.97 -6.38
C ILE A 98 -12.67 -7.35 -5.19
N GLY A 99 -12.46 -6.75 -4.01
CA GLY A 99 -13.28 -6.98 -2.83
C GLY A 99 -14.76 -6.63 -3.08
N ALA A 100 -15.01 -5.47 -3.70
CA ALA A 100 -16.37 -5.09 -4.12
C ALA A 100 -16.95 -6.10 -5.13
N MET A 101 -16.16 -6.54 -6.12
CA MET A 101 -16.55 -7.56 -7.08
C MET A 101 -16.91 -8.89 -6.39
N MET A 102 -16.17 -9.33 -5.37
CA MET A 102 -16.48 -10.56 -4.62
C MET A 102 -17.83 -10.47 -3.89
N VAL A 103 -18.15 -9.31 -3.32
CA VAL A 103 -19.44 -9.10 -2.64
C VAL A 103 -20.58 -9.06 -3.66
N MET A 104 -20.42 -8.31 -4.75
CA MET A 104 -21.45 -8.15 -5.79
C MET A 104 -21.72 -9.45 -6.57
N THR A 105 -20.71 -10.29 -6.78
CA THR A 105 -20.87 -11.61 -7.44
C THR A 105 -21.35 -12.70 -6.48
N GLY A 106 -21.53 -12.39 -5.20
CA GLY A 106 -22.02 -13.33 -4.19
C GLY A 106 -20.95 -14.23 -3.57
N LYS A 107 -19.72 -14.24 -4.10
CA LYS A 107 -18.61 -15.09 -3.64
C LYS A 107 -18.24 -14.83 -2.18
N TRP A 108 -18.27 -13.57 -1.74
CA TRP A 108 -18.02 -13.15 -0.36
C TRP A 108 -19.26 -12.54 0.32
N ARG A 109 -20.47 -12.97 -0.08
CA ARG A 109 -21.71 -12.40 0.47
C ARG A 109 -22.16 -13.16 1.73
N ARG A 110 -21.96 -12.56 2.91
CA ARG A 110 -22.36 -13.08 4.23
C ARG A 110 -22.88 -11.92 5.11
N PRO A 111 -23.94 -12.10 5.93
CA PRO A 111 -24.38 -11.07 6.88
C PRO A 111 -23.40 -10.92 8.04
N GLY A 112 -22.96 -9.69 8.33
CA GLY A 112 -22.03 -9.38 9.42
C GLY A 112 -20.90 -8.44 9.00
N VAL A 113 -19.90 -8.30 9.87
CA VAL A 113 -18.66 -7.56 9.62
C VAL A 113 -17.52 -8.57 9.63
N PHE A 114 -16.67 -8.54 8.62
CA PHE A 114 -15.66 -9.56 8.40
C PHE A 114 -14.36 -8.96 7.90
N ASN A 115 -13.26 -9.56 8.30
CA ASN A 115 -11.96 -9.34 7.69
C ASN A 115 -11.77 -10.26 6.47
N VAL A 116 -10.76 -9.96 5.65
CA VAL A 116 -10.50 -10.66 4.38
C VAL A 116 -10.11 -12.13 4.58
N GLU A 117 -9.39 -12.43 5.65
CA GLU A 117 -8.93 -13.78 6.00
C GLU A 117 -10.06 -14.72 6.44
N GLU A 118 -11.27 -14.19 6.66
CA GLU A 118 -12.45 -14.98 7.03
C GLU A 118 -13.24 -15.50 5.82
N PHE A 119 -12.79 -15.19 4.60
CA PHE A 119 -13.39 -15.65 3.36
C PHE A 119 -12.46 -16.63 2.63
N ASP A 120 -13.03 -17.38 1.69
CA ASP A 120 -12.25 -18.19 0.75
C ASP A 120 -11.34 -17.28 -0.10
N PRO A 121 -10.00 -17.44 0.00
CA PRO A 121 -9.06 -16.57 -0.71
C PRO A 121 -8.96 -16.89 -2.21
N ASP A 122 -9.29 -18.12 -2.64
CA ASP A 122 -9.04 -18.60 -4.00
C ASP A 122 -9.58 -17.66 -5.10
N PRO A 123 -10.87 -17.25 -5.09
CA PRO A 123 -11.39 -16.37 -6.14
C PRO A 123 -10.78 -14.96 -6.13
N PHE A 124 -10.26 -14.50 -4.99
CA PHE A 124 -9.58 -13.22 -4.87
C PHE A 124 -8.16 -13.29 -5.42
N MET A 125 -7.45 -14.39 -5.10
CA MET A 125 -6.11 -14.65 -5.61
C MET A 125 -6.08 -14.83 -7.12
N ASP A 126 -7.10 -15.47 -7.70
CA ASP A 126 -7.28 -15.56 -9.15
C ASP A 126 -7.52 -14.18 -9.79
N ALA A 127 -8.38 -13.38 -9.16
CA ALA A 127 -8.69 -12.04 -9.65
C ALA A 127 -7.47 -11.10 -9.61
N LEU A 128 -6.62 -11.20 -8.59
CA LEU A 128 -5.37 -10.42 -8.53
C LEU A 128 -4.49 -10.63 -9.76
N ASN A 129 -4.34 -11.87 -10.22
CA ASN A 129 -3.57 -12.21 -11.41
C ASN A 129 -4.18 -11.62 -12.70
N ILE A 130 -5.51 -11.50 -12.76
CA ILE A 130 -6.23 -10.97 -13.93
C ILE A 130 -6.19 -9.44 -13.96
N TRP A 131 -6.33 -8.79 -12.80
CA TRP A 131 -6.53 -7.35 -12.68
C TRP A 131 -5.25 -6.57 -12.34
N GLY A 132 -4.10 -7.08 -12.77
CA GLY A 132 -2.85 -6.31 -12.79
C GLY A 132 -1.97 -6.41 -11.53
N LEU A 133 -2.31 -7.29 -10.58
CA LEU A 133 -1.48 -7.57 -9.40
C LEU A 133 -1.07 -9.05 -9.32
N PRO A 134 -0.34 -9.58 -10.31
CA PRO A 134 0.10 -10.96 -10.28
C PRO A 134 1.00 -11.21 -9.06
N TRP A 135 0.74 -12.29 -8.33
CA TRP A 135 1.51 -12.68 -7.16
C TRP A 135 2.50 -13.80 -7.49
N GLN A 136 3.53 -13.90 -6.67
CA GLN A 136 4.62 -14.85 -6.82
C GLN A 136 4.88 -15.55 -5.49
N GLU A 137 5.37 -16.78 -5.59
CA GLU A 137 5.71 -17.61 -4.44
C GLU A 137 7.22 -17.89 -4.39
N ASN A 138 7.79 -17.88 -3.19
CA ASN A 138 9.09 -18.47 -2.90
C ASN A 138 8.97 -19.46 -1.74
N ARG A 139 9.31 -20.72 -1.98
CA ARG A 139 9.21 -21.84 -1.01
C ARG A 139 10.49 -22.07 -0.20
N ALA A 140 11.51 -21.25 -0.43
CA ALA A 140 12.75 -21.19 0.34
C ALA A 140 13.24 -19.72 0.42
N PRO A 141 12.45 -18.82 1.03
CA PRO A 141 12.82 -17.41 1.12
C PRO A 141 14.00 -17.18 2.06
N VAL A 142 14.77 -16.12 1.79
CA VAL A 142 15.72 -15.56 2.75
C VAL A 142 14.91 -14.91 3.87
N LEU A 143 15.25 -15.24 5.12
CA LEU A 143 14.56 -14.71 6.29
C LEU A 143 15.16 -13.35 6.69
N VAL A 144 14.43 -12.58 7.50
CA VAL A 144 14.77 -11.20 7.88
C VAL A 144 15.60 -11.11 9.17
N ASP A 145 15.70 -12.23 9.89
CA ASP A 145 16.42 -12.45 11.14
C ASP A 145 17.92 -12.73 10.97
#